data_AF-A0A6J3RH56-F1
#
_entry.id   AF-A0A6J3RH56-F1
#
_cell.length_a   1.000
_cell.length_b   1.000
_cell.length_c   1.000
_cell.angle_alpha   90.00
_cell.angle_beta   90.00
_cell.angle_gamma   90.00
#
_symmetry.space_group_name_H-M   'P 1'
#
loop_
_entity.id
_entity.type
_entity.pdbx_description
1 polymer ?
#
loop_
_entity_poly.entity_id
_entity_poly.type
_entity_poly.pdbx_seq_one_letter_code
_entity_poly.pdbx_strand_id
1 'polypeptide(L)'
;MQWAVGRRWAWAALLLAAAAVLAQVVWHWLGTQSFVFQHEEIAQLARQYAGLDHELAFSRLIVELRRLHPGHVLPDEELQWVFVNAGGWMGAMCLLHASLSEYVLLFGTALGSSGHSGRYWAEISDTIISGTFHQWREGTTKSEVFYPGPGEASPKRGHEPGDATQESLRVATLASYPCRWAARPVR
;
A
#
# COMPACT_ATOMS: atom_id res chain seq x y z
N MET A 1 -63.76 0.68 1.63
CA MET A 1 -62.55 -0.01 2.13
C MET A 1 -61.39 0.17 1.12
N GLN A 2 -60.88 1.39 0.96
CA GLN A 2 -59.88 1.71 -0.06
C GLN A 2 -58.45 1.94 0.49
N TRP A 3 -58.29 1.84 1.82
CA TRP A 3 -57.05 2.13 2.56
C TRP A 3 -56.49 0.92 3.33
N ALA A 4 -57.09 -0.27 3.19
CA ALA A 4 -56.68 -1.45 3.93
C ALA A 4 -55.59 -2.23 3.16
N VAL A 5 -54.36 -2.23 3.68
CA VAL A 5 -53.26 -3.05 3.16
C VAL A 5 -53.24 -4.39 3.89
N GLY A 6 -53.28 -5.49 3.13
CA GLY A 6 -53.22 -6.84 3.71
C GLY A 6 -51.88 -7.09 4.43
N ARG A 7 -51.93 -7.65 5.64
CA ARG A 7 -50.75 -7.87 6.49
C ARG A 7 -49.59 -8.57 5.77
N ARG A 8 -49.88 -9.59 4.92
CA ARG A 8 -48.85 -10.32 4.14
C ARG A 8 -48.17 -9.45 3.10
N TRP A 9 -48.91 -8.57 2.43
CA TRP A 9 -48.37 -7.61 1.46
C TRP A 9 -47.54 -6.52 2.13
N ALA A 10 -47.98 -6.03 3.30
CA ALA A 10 -47.19 -5.11 4.10
C ALA A 10 -45.83 -5.72 4.51
N TRP A 11 -45.81 -6.99 4.98
CA TRP A 11 -44.56 -7.68 5.31
C TRP A 11 -43.64 -7.88 4.10
N ALA A 12 -44.19 -8.27 2.95
CA ALA A 12 -43.38 -8.43 1.72
C ALA A 12 -42.76 -7.08 1.27
N ALA A 13 -43.54 -6.00 1.31
CA ALA A 13 -43.05 -4.66 0.98
C ALA A 13 -41.96 -4.19 1.97
N LEU A 14 -42.11 -4.45 3.26
CA LEU A 14 -41.11 -4.14 4.27
C LEU A 14 -39.80 -4.91 4.04
N LEU A 15 -39.88 -6.20 3.70
CA LEU A 15 -38.69 -7.01 3.39
C LEU A 15 -37.96 -6.49 2.15
N LEU A 16 -38.69 -6.12 1.09
CA LEU A 16 -38.10 -5.54 -0.11
C LEU A 16 -37.46 -4.17 0.16
N ALA A 17 -38.13 -3.32 0.95
CA ALA A 17 -37.57 -2.04 1.36
C ALA A 17 -36.30 -2.22 2.19
N ALA A 18 -36.30 -3.15 3.15
CA ALA A 18 -35.12 -3.47 3.95
C ALA A 18 -33.95 -3.98 3.09
N ALA A 19 -34.23 -4.86 2.13
CA ALA A 19 -33.21 -5.35 1.20
C ALA A 19 -32.63 -4.23 0.33
N ALA A 20 -33.47 -3.31 -0.18
CA ALA A 20 -33.02 -2.17 -0.95
C ALA A 20 -32.16 -1.20 -0.13
N VAL A 21 -32.55 -0.92 1.11
CA VAL A 21 -31.77 -0.08 2.03
C VAL A 21 -30.43 -0.75 2.36
N LEU A 22 -30.42 -2.05 2.65
CA LEU A 22 -29.18 -2.79 2.91
C LEU A 22 -28.23 -2.73 1.71
N ALA A 23 -28.74 -2.93 0.49
CA ALA A 23 -27.93 -2.83 -0.72
C ALA A 23 -27.33 -1.42 -0.89
N GLN A 24 -28.10 -0.36 -0.63
CA GLN A 24 -27.60 1.01 -0.68
C GLN A 24 -26.56 1.30 0.42
N VAL A 25 -26.77 0.81 1.63
CA VAL A 25 -25.80 0.96 2.74
C VAL A 25 -24.50 0.25 2.41
N VAL A 26 -24.55 -0.98 1.88
CA VAL A 26 -23.34 -1.71 1.45
C VAL A 26 -22.62 -0.95 0.33
N TRP A 27 -23.36 -0.44 -0.66
CA TRP A 27 -22.78 0.38 -1.73
C TRP A 27 -22.10 1.64 -1.20
N HIS A 28 -22.76 2.35 -0.28
CA HIS A 28 -22.21 3.55 0.33
C HIS A 28 -21.00 3.24 1.23
N TRP A 29 -21.02 2.11 1.93
CA TRP A 29 -19.90 1.64 2.73
C TRP A 29 -18.68 1.33 1.85
N LEU A 30 -18.87 0.69 0.70
CA LEU A 30 -17.82 0.49 -0.31
C LEU A 30 -17.32 1.82 -0.91
N GLY A 31 -18.14 2.87 -0.94
CA GLY A 31 -17.74 4.20 -1.38
C GLY A 31 -17.06 5.07 -0.30
N THR A 32 -17.18 4.71 0.97
CA THR A 32 -16.66 5.48 2.12
C THR A 32 -15.42 4.85 2.75
N GLN A 33 -14.60 4.19 1.93
CA GLN A 33 -13.34 3.60 2.38
C GLN A 33 -12.45 4.69 2.98
N SER A 34 -12.08 4.50 4.23
CA SER A 34 -11.12 5.36 4.93
C SER A 34 -9.79 4.62 4.98
N PHE A 35 -8.72 5.33 4.64
CA PHE A 35 -7.37 4.84 4.67
C PHE A 35 -6.69 5.37 5.93
N VAL A 36 -5.95 4.52 6.62
CA VAL A 36 -5.20 4.91 7.82
C VAL A 36 -4.07 5.86 7.44
N PHE A 37 -3.36 5.55 6.34
CA PHE A 37 -2.20 6.33 5.90
C PHE A 37 -2.54 7.12 4.65
N GLN A 38 -2.14 8.40 4.61
CA GLN A 38 -2.23 9.14 3.37
C GLN A 38 -1.12 8.69 2.41
N HIS A 39 -1.44 8.57 1.12
CA HIS A 39 -0.52 8.06 0.11
C HIS A 39 0.83 8.80 0.09
N GLU A 40 0.84 10.11 0.32
CA GLU A 40 2.08 10.88 0.32
C GLU A 40 2.79 10.93 1.66
N GLU A 41 2.07 10.71 2.75
CA GLU A 41 2.58 10.88 4.11
C GLU A 41 3.73 9.92 4.38
N ILE A 42 3.58 8.64 4.01
CA ILE A 42 4.62 7.64 4.21
C ILE A 42 5.89 7.99 3.42
N ALA A 43 5.73 8.41 2.17
CA ALA A 43 6.85 8.82 1.34
C ALA A 43 7.54 10.09 1.87
N GLN A 44 6.77 11.07 2.33
CA GLN A 44 7.31 12.30 2.91
C GLN A 44 8.07 12.00 4.22
N LEU A 45 7.50 11.15 5.08
CA LEU A 45 8.13 10.73 6.33
C LEU A 45 9.44 9.98 6.07
N ALA A 46 9.44 9.02 5.16
CA ALA A 46 10.64 8.26 4.82
C ALA A 46 11.76 9.13 4.23
N ARG A 47 11.41 10.10 3.39
CA ARG A 47 12.38 11.05 2.82
C ARG A 47 13.08 11.92 3.87
N GLN A 48 12.42 12.23 4.98
CA GLN A 48 13.06 13.01 6.06
C GLN A 48 14.20 12.25 6.74
N TYR A 49 14.13 10.92 6.73
CA TYR A 49 15.16 10.05 7.29
C TYR A 49 16.10 9.47 6.23
N ALA A 50 15.86 9.75 4.95
CA ALA A 50 16.77 9.38 3.87
C ALA A 50 18.09 10.16 4.02
N GLY A 51 19.21 9.43 4.09
CA GLY A 51 20.54 9.98 4.36
C GLY A 51 21.09 9.67 5.76
N LEU A 52 20.27 9.13 6.66
CA LEU A 52 20.78 8.45 7.86
C LEU A 52 21.23 7.02 7.51
N ASP A 53 21.99 6.41 8.42
CA ASP A 53 22.19 4.95 8.37
C ASP A 53 20.83 4.24 8.42
N HIS A 54 20.68 3.14 7.66
CA HIS A 54 19.38 2.51 7.44
C HIS A 54 18.77 1.94 8.72
N GLU A 55 19.57 1.40 9.65
CA GLU A 55 19.08 0.92 10.95
C GLU A 55 18.53 2.09 11.80
N LEU A 56 19.25 3.22 11.81
CA LEU A 56 18.82 4.42 12.52
C LEU A 56 17.60 5.08 11.85
N ALA A 57 17.55 5.09 10.52
CA ALA A 57 16.41 5.60 9.76
C ALA A 57 15.15 4.78 10.07
N PHE A 58 15.25 3.45 10.05
CA PHE A 58 14.14 2.55 10.33
C PHE A 58 13.61 2.69 11.76
N SER A 59 14.50 2.67 12.76
CA SER A 59 14.08 2.83 14.15
C SER A 59 13.36 4.16 14.39
N ARG A 60 13.86 5.27 13.86
CA ARG A 60 13.21 6.58 13.96
C ARG A 60 11.87 6.63 13.22
N LEU A 61 11.81 6.02 12.04
CA LEU A 61 10.59 5.96 11.25
C LEU A 61 9.49 5.17 11.96
N ILE A 62 9.82 4.03 12.56
CA ILE A 62 8.85 3.22 13.33
C ILE A 62 8.31 4.03 14.52
N VAL A 63 9.18 4.70 15.28
CA VAL A 63 8.78 5.54 16.43
C VAL A 63 7.85 6.66 15.99
N GLU A 64 8.19 7.35 14.91
CA GLU A 64 7.39 8.47 14.42
C GLU A 64 6.06 8.00 13.81
N LEU A 65 6.05 6.89 13.10
CA LEU A 65 4.83 6.29 12.55
C LEU A 65 3.88 5.84 13.66
N ARG A 66 4.40 5.27 14.77
CA ARG A 66 3.62 4.95 15.97
C ARG A 66 3.05 6.19 16.65
N ARG A 67 3.80 7.29 16.65
CA ARG A 67 3.36 8.57 17.22
C ARG A 67 2.21 9.19 16.41
N LEU A 68 2.31 9.14 15.08
CA LEU A 68 1.31 9.68 14.17
C LEU A 68 0.05 8.80 14.07
N HIS A 69 0.23 7.47 14.12
CA HIS A 69 -0.86 6.49 13.98
C HIS A 69 -0.88 5.48 15.14
N PRO A 70 -1.24 5.90 16.37
CA PRO A 70 -1.25 5.01 17.52
C PRO A 70 -2.19 3.81 17.32
N GLY A 71 -1.71 2.61 17.62
CA GLY A 71 -2.48 1.36 17.51
C GLY A 71 -2.57 0.78 16.09
N HIS A 72 -1.96 1.42 15.09
CA HIS A 72 -1.93 0.92 13.72
C HIS A 72 -0.57 0.36 13.29
N VAL A 73 0.47 0.47 14.12
CA VAL A 73 1.79 -0.12 13.85
C VAL A 73 2.02 -1.27 14.83
N LEU A 74 2.53 -2.39 14.32
CA LEU A 74 2.83 -3.58 15.12
C LEU A 74 3.81 -3.25 16.26
N PRO A 75 3.66 -3.91 17.43
CA PRO A 75 4.55 -3.70 18.57
C PRO A 75 5.91 -4.38 18.33
N ASP A 76 6.94 -3.99 19.08
CA ASP A 76 8.33 -4.44 18.83
C ASP A 76 8.49 -5.97 18.93
N GLU A 77 7.65 -6.63 19.73
CA GLU A 77 7.64 -8.07 19.92
C GLU A 77 7.20 -8.85 18.66
N GLU A 78 6.47 -8.19 17.76
CA GLU A 78 5.96 -8.79 16.51
C GLU A 78 6.76 -8.34 15.28
N LEU A 79 7.66 -7.37 15.42
CA LEU A 79 8.52 -6.91 14.33
C LEU A 79 9.59 -7.95 14.04
N GLN A 80 9.49 -8.58 12.87
CA GLN A 80 10.43 -9.60 12.45
C GLN A 80 10.85 -9.40 10.99
N TRP A 81 12.16 -9.52 10.74
CA TRP A 81 12.70 -9.63 9.40
C TRP A 81 12.49 -11.05 8.87
N VAL A 82 11.79 -11.16 7.75
CA VAL A 82 11.54 -12.42 7.05
C VAL A 82 12.06 -12.32 5.62
N PHE A 83 12.66 -13.39 5.11
CA PHE A 83 13.11 -13.45 3.73
C PHE A 83 11.92 -13.57 2.77
N VAL A 84 11.98 -12.81 1.67
CA VAL A 84 10.99 -12.81 0.60
C VAL A 84 11.69 -13.25 -0.68
N ASN A 85 11.13 -14.28 -1.31
CA ASN A 85 11.53 -14.77 -2.62
C ASN A 85 10.31 -14.73 -3.54
N ALA A 86 10.31 -13.82 -4.51
CA ALA A 86 9.23 -13.66 -5.47
C ALA A 86 9.78 -13.10 -6.79
N GLY A 87 9.18 -13.46 -7.93
CA GLY A 87 9.57 -12.90 -9.23
C GLY A 87 11.03 -13.11 -9.63
N GLY A 88 11.75 -14.06 -9.01
CA GLY A 88 13.18 -14.30 -9.25
C GLY A 88 14.13 -13.42 -8.42
N TRP A 89 13.61 -12.44 -7.66
CA TRP A 89 14.42 -11.65 -6.74
C TRP A 89 14.28 -12.15 -5.29
N MET A 90 15.29 -11.82 -4.48
CA MET A 90 15.39 -12.15 -3.06
C MET A 90 15.68 -10.89 -2.24
N GLY A 91 14.92 -10.71 -1.17
CA GLY A 91 15.12 -9.66 -0.18
C GLY A 91 14.63 -10.06 1.20
N ALA A 92 14.59 -9.12 2.11
CA ALA A 92 14.01 -9.26 3.43
C ALA A 92 12.97 -8.15 3.64
N MET A 93 11.87 -8.48 4.33
CA MET A 93 10.86 -7.51 4.73
C MET A 93 10.64 -7.55 6.24
N CYS A 94 10.29 -6.40 6.81
CA CYS A 94 9.76 -6.26 8.16
C CYS A 94 8.42 -5.53 8.06
N LEU A 95 7.34 -6.22 8.41
CA LEU A 95 5.98 -5.70 8.32
C LEU A 95 5.71 -4.73 9.48
N LEU A 96 5.22 -3.53 9.19
CA LEU A 96 4.89 -2.52 10.20
C LEU A 96 3.38 -2.41 10.39
N HIS A 97 2.62 -2.45 9.30
CA HIS A 97 1.16 -2.41 9.30
C HIS A 97 0.63 -3.36 8.24
N ALA A 98 -0.46 -4.07 8.55
CA ALA A 98 -1.25 -4.82 7.59
C ALA A 98 -2.73 -4.75 7.91
N SER A 99 -3.52 -4.53 6.87
CA SER A 99 -4.97 -4.67 6.84
C SER A 99 -5.40 -5.32 5.52
N LEU A 100 -6.70 -5.49 5.31
CA LEU A 100 -7.23 -6.02 4.04
C LEU A 100 -7.04 -5.03 2.88
N SER A 101 -6.84 -3.74 3.19
CA SER A 101 -6.75 -2.68 2.20
C SER A 101 -5.44 -1.93 2.20
N GLU A 102 -4.56 -2.09 3.20
CA GLU A 102 -3.32 -1.32 3.29
C GLU A 102 -2.21 -2.16 3.91
N TYR A 103 -0.97 -1.92 3.49
CA TYR A 103 0.19 -2.41 4.20
C TYR A 103 1.32 -1.40 4.17
N VAL A 104 2.14 -1.42 5.22
CA VAL A 104 3.39 -0.65 5.31
C VAL A 104 4.46 -1.61 5.79
N LEU A 105 5.57 -1.69 5.06
CA LEU A 105 6.67 -2.58 5.39
C LEU A 105 8.01 -1.94 5.04
N LEU A 106 9.03 -2.29 5.82
CA LEU A 106 10.42 -2.06 5.48
C LEU A 106 10.86 -3.20 4.60
N PHE A 107 11.51 -2.90 3.49
CA PHE A 107 12.02 -3.88 2.54
C PHE A 107 13.49 -3.60 2.24
N GLY A 108 14.25 -4.62 1.89
CA GLY A 108 15.63 -4.39 1.45
C GLY A 108 16.36 -5.68 1.10
N THR A 109 17.56 -5.51 0.55
CA THR A 109 18.50 -6.60 0.30
C THR A 109 19.91 -6.12 0.55
N ALA A 110 20.75 -6.93 1.19
CA ALA A 110 22.15 -6.61 1.46
C ALA A 110 23.10 -7.01 0.31
N LEU A 111 22.66 -7.91 -0.58
CA LEU A 111 23.47 -8.46 -1.67
C LEU A 111 23.08 -7.91 -3.05
N GLY A 112 21.95 -7.19 -3.12
CA GLY A 112 21.30 -6.83 -4.36
C GLY A 112 20.55 -7.99 -4.99
N SER A 113 19.52 -7.68 -5.77
CA SER A 113 18.72 -8.68 -6.48
C SER A 113 18.09 -8.08 -7.73
N SER A 114 17.67 -8.94 -8.65
CA SER A 114 16.92 -8.54 -9.84
C SER A 114 15.85 -9.57 -10.16
N GLY A 115 14.76 -9.11 -10.73
CA GLY A 115 13.62 -9.97 -11.04
C GLY A 115 12.42 -9.18 -11.55
N HIS A 116 11.28 -9.84 -11.55
CA HIS A 116 10.00 -9.29 -11.96
C HIS A 116 9.30 -8.62 -10.77
N SER A 117 8.80 -7.39 -10.96
CA SER A 117 8.08 -6.65 -9.91
C SER A 117 6.86 -7.41 -9.41
N GLY A 118 6.16 -8.08 -10.33
CA GLY A 118 4.83 -8.64 -10.14
C GLY A 118 3.78 -7.80 -10.86
N ARG A 119 2.59 -8.35 -11.04
CA ARG A 119 1.39 -7.60 -11.44
C ARG A 119 0.39 -7.70 -10.31
N TYR A 120 -0.02 -6.54 -9.78
CA TYR A 120 -0.89 -6.49 -8.62
C TYR A 120 -2.11 -5.61 -8.91
N TRP A 121 -3.27 -5.94 -8.34
CA TRP A 121 -4.47 -5.06 -8.36
C TRP A 121 -4.37 -4.00 -7.27
N ALA A 122 -3.28 -3.25 -7.35
CA ALA A 122 -2.64 -2.72 -6.18
C ALA A 122 -1.77 -1.53 -6.57
N GLU A 123 -1.93 -0.39 -5.89
CA GLU A 123 -1.01 0.73 -6.05
C GLU A 123 0.14 0.64 -5.05
N ILE A 124 1.35 0.33 -5.52
CA ILE A 124 2.53 0.17 -4.66
C ILE A 124 3.41 1.40 -4.77
N SER A 125 3.83 1.94 -3.62
CA SER A 125 4.77 3.05 -3.56
C SER A 125 6.01 2.68 -2.75
N ASP A 126 7.17 2.82 -3.38
CA ASP A 126 8.47 2.56 -2.75
C ASP A 126 9.23 3.88 -2.56
N THR A 127 9.67 4.13 -1.33
CA THR A 127 10.54 5.25 -0.99
C THR A 127 11.91 4.74 -0.59
N ILE A 128 12.94 5.20 -1.28
CA ILE A 128 14.31 4.72 -1.10
C ILE A 128 14.96 5.46 0.06
N ILE A 129 15.42 4.72 1.07
CA ILE A 129 16.13 5.28 2.22
C ILE A 129 17.64 5.22 1.98
N SER A 130 18.13 4.15 1.35
CA SER A 130 19.53 4.00 0.98
C SER A 130 19.71 3.15 -0.30
N GLY A 131 20.86 3.28 -0.96
CA GLY A 131 21.22 2.48 -2.13
C GLY A 131 20.70 3.00 -3.47
N THR A 132 20.42 2.07 -4.38
CA THR A 132 19.86 2.37 -5.70
C THR A 132 18.75 1.40 -6.06
N PHE A 133 17.81 1.89 -6.86
CA PHE A 133 16.77 1.07 -7.46
C PHE A 133 16.76 1.28 -8.96
N HIS A 134 16.80 0.20 -9.73
CA HIS A 134 16.67 0.22 -11.18
C HIS A 134 15.31 -0.33 -11.60
N GLN A 135 14.59 0.42 -12.44
CA GLN A 135 13.31 0.00 -13.00
C GLN A 135 13.40 -0.02 -14.52
N TRP A 136 12.90 -1.10 -15.12
CA TRP A 136 12.69 -1.19 -16.56
C TRP A 136 11.20 -1.48 -16.82
N ARG A 137 10.52 -0.49 -17.41
CA ARG A 137 9.09 -0.56 -17.69
C ARG A 137 8.80 -1.43 -18.91
N GLU A 138 7.74 -2.23 -18.82
CA GLU A 138 7.25 -3.01 -19.97
C GLU A 138 6.98 -2.09 -21.18
N GLY A 139 7.32 -2.57 -22.37
CA GLY A 139 7.16 -1.81 -23.63
C GLY A 139 8.23 -0.75 -23.90
N THR A 140 9.20 -0.56 -23.01
CA THR A 140 10.33 0.37 -23.21
C THR A 140 11.64 -0.37 -23.46
N THR A 141 12.68 0.33 -23.93
CA THR A 141 14.04 -0.22 -24.15
C THR A 141 15.11 0.44 -23.28
N LYS A 142 14.68 1.23 -22.28
CA LYS A 142 15.57 1.97 -21.36
C LYS A 142 15.15 1.72 -19.92
N SER A 143 16.13 1.78 -19.02
CA SER A 143 15.89 1.70 -17.57
C SER A 143 16.09 3.07 -16.92
N GLU A 144 15.39 3.25 -15.81
CA GLU A 144 15.48 4.42 -14.94
C GLU A 144 16.13 4.02 -13.62
N VAL A 145 16.95 4.91 -13.05
CA VAL A 145 17.64 4.69 -11.78
C VAL A 145 17.17 5.71 -10.77
N PHE A 146 16.77 5.22 -9.60
CA PHE A 146 16.22 5.98 -8.50
C PHE A 146 17.23 5.97 -7.34
N TYR A 147 17.41 7.12 -6.70
CA TYR A 147 18.38 7.35 -5.63
C TYR A 147 17.68 7.91 -4.37
N PRO A 148 18.25 7.67 -3.17
CA PRO A 148 17.79 8.31 -1.94
C PRO A 148 18.05 9.82 -2.02
N GLY A 149 17.11 10.63 -1.51
CA GLY A 149 17.34 12.06 -1.39
C GLY A 149 16.24 12.81 -0.65
N PRO A 150 16.57 13.91 0.03
CA PRO A 150 15.58 14.84 0.56
C PRO A 150 14.97 15.68 -0.58
N GLY A 151 13.64 15.80 -0.61
CA GLY A 151 12.92 16.72 -1.50
C GLY A 151 11.96 16.08 -2.51
N GLU A 152 11.24 16.93 -3.25
CA GLU A 152 10.23 16.60 -4.26
C GLU A 152 10.81 15.79 -5.44
N ALA A 153 12.12 15.95 -5.68
CA ALA A 153 12.88 15.30 -6.74
C ALA A 153 13.41 13.89 -6.40
N SER A 154 13.22 13.37 -5.18
CA SER A 154 13.52 11.96 -4.90
C SER A 154 12.42 11.10 -5.54
N PRO A 155 12.70 10.35 -6.60
CA PRO A 155 11.65 9.83 -7.44
C PRO A 155 10.85 8.76 -6.68
N LYS A 156 9.55 9.01 -6.50
CA LYS A 156 8.61 8.02 -5.97
C LYS A 156 8.38 6.99 -7.06
N ARG A 157 8.49 5.70 -6.77
CA ARG A 157 7.84 4.71 -7.63
C ARG A 157 6.36 4.74 -7.31
N GLY A 158 5.52 4.90 -8.32
CA GLY A 158 4.14 4.44 -8.31
C GLY A 158 4.04 3.26 -9.28
N HIS A 159 3.57 2.12 -8.79
CA HIS A 159 3.13 1.01 -9.63
C HIS A 159 1.61 1.10 -9.71
N GLU A 160 1.04 1.30 -10.90
CA GLU A 160 -0.41 1.36 -11.04
C GLU A 160 -1.03 -0.04 -11.11
N PRO A 161 -2.32 -0.20 -10.79
CA PRO A 161 -2.97 -1.50 -10.87
C PRO A 161 -2.83 -2.13 -12.26
N GLY A 162 -2.21 -3.31 -12.32
CA GLY A 162 -2.00 -4.07 -13.56
C GLY A 162 -0.66 -3.84 -14.28
N ASP A 163 0.16 -2.89 -13.84
CA ASP A 163 1.49 -2.67 -14.40
C ASP A 163 2.43 -3.86 -14.19
N ALA A 164 3.47 -3.98 -15.01
CA ALA A 164 4.58 -4.91 -14.79
C ALA A 164 5.89 -4.22 -15.15
N THR A 165 6.93 -4.41 -14.32
CA THR A 165 8.28 -3.92 -14.61
C THR A 165 9.32 -4.98 -14.23
N GLN A 166 10.47 -4.95 -14.91
CA GLN A 166 11.65 -5.63 -14.41
C GLN A 166 12.39 -4.69 -13.45
N GLU A 167 12.79 -5.23 -12.31
CA GLU A 167 13.36 -4.44 -11.22
C GLU A 167 14.73 -5.01 -10.83
N SER A 168 15.62 -4.12 -10.41
CA SER A 168 16.83 -4.50 -9.69
C SER A 168 17.04 -3.58 -8.50
N LEU A 169 17.02 -4.16 -7.31
CA LEU A 169 17.27 -3.49 -6.05
C LEU A 169 18.69 -3.75 -5.59
N ARG A 170 19.34 -2.72 -5.01
CA ARG A 170 20.62 -2.90 -4.34
C ARG A 170 20.60 -2.61 -2.84
N VAL A 171 19.63 -1.88 -2.26
CA VAL A 171 19.52 -1.67 -0.79
C VAL A 171 18.07 -1.29 -0.36
N ALA A 172 17.89 -1.05 0.94
CA ALA A 172 16.68 -0.76 1.72
C ALA A 172 15.72 0.32 1.18
N THR A 173 14.44 -0.05 1.11
CA THR A 173 13.29 0.77 0.76
C THR A 173 12.21 0.67 1.84
N LEU A 174 11.41 1.71 2.00
CA LEU A 174 10.11 1.60 2.66
C LEU A 174 9.06 1.42 1.57
N ALA A 175 8.34 0.32 1.59
CA ALA A 175 7.22 0.07 0.70
C ALA A 175 5.92 0.38 1.45
N SER A 176 5.05 1.16 0.83
CA SER A 176 3.73 1.49 1.37
C SER A 176 2.66 1.36 0.30
N TYR A 177 1.50 0.95 0.77
CA TYR A 177 0.49 0.40 -0.10
C TYR A 177 -0.93 0.80 0.34
N PRO A 178 -1.66 1.51 -0.52
CA PRO A 178 -3.12 1.57 -0.46
C PRO A 178 -3.79 0.70 -1.55
N CYS A 179 -4.53 -0.34 -1.17
CA CYS A 179 -5.57 -0.97 -2.02
C CYS A 179 -6.72 0.04 -2.18
N ARG A 180 -6.71 0.82 -3.25
CA ARG A 180 -7.94 1.48 -3.71
C ARG A 180 -8.74 0.51 -4.59
N TRP A 181 -9.50 -0.40 -3.98
CA TRP A 181 -10.38 -1.32 -4.72
C TRP A 181 -11.54 -0.61 -5.46
N ALA A 182 -11.89 0.63 -5.08
CA ALA A 182 -13.09 1.29 -5.59
C ALA A 182 -12.87 2.81 -5.76
N ALA A 183 -12.26 3.24 -6.87
CA ALA A 183 -12.40 4.63 -7.33
C ALA A 183 -11.77 4.96 -8.70
N ARG A 184 -11.02 4.07 -9.36
CA ARG A 184 -10.60 4.35 -10.75
C ARG A 184 -11.57 3.68 -11.71
N PRO A 185 -12.47 4.41 -12.39
CA PRO A 185 -13.06 3.88 -13.61
C PRO A 185 -11.90 3.54 -14.53
N VAL A 186 -11.90 2.30 -15.02
CA VAL A 186 -11.07 1.88 -16.14
C VAL A 186 -11.33 2.90 -17.26
N ARG A 187 -10.32 3.69 -17.61
CA ARG A 187 -10.36 4.50 -18.83
C ARG A 187 -9.97 3.63 -20.00
#